data_AF-A0A348XDI7-F1
#
_entry.id   AF-A0A348XDI7-F1
#
_cell.length_a   1.000
_cell.length_b   1.000
_cell.length_c   1.000
_cell.angle_alpha   90.00
_cell.angle_beta   90.00
_cell.angle_gamma   90.00
#
_symmetry.space_group_name_H-M   'P 1'
#
loop_
_entity.id
_entity.type
_entity.pdbx_description
1 polymer ?
#
loop_
_entity_poly.entity_id
_entity_poly.type
_entity_poly.pdbx_seq_one_letter_code
_entity_poly.pdbx_strand_id
1 'polypeptide(L)'
;MLGDVSEHAARIWVRTTVPADVTCALFEDGTTSEQLTQTVCTTLASDNTCIIDFDGLRKETDYRYVVRVGTSERQGTFTTLGPSLTQKSIRIVYGYGYNHREKK
;
A
#
# COMPACT_ATOMS: atom_id res chain seq x y z
N MET A 1 4.81 2.72 -1.67
CA MET A 1 3.93 3.05 -2.81
C MET A 1 2.79 2.06 -2.77
N LEU A 2 1.55 2.55 -2.80
CA LEU A 2 0.37 1.71 -2.92
C LEU A 2 0.20 1.29 -4.39
N GLY A 3 -0.15 0.04 -4.64
CA GLY A 3 -0.48 -0.45 -5.96
C GLY A 3 -1.42 -1.65 -5.92
N ASP A 4 -1.94 -2.02 -7.10
CA ASP A 4 -2.75 -3.24 -7.31
C ASP A 4 -3.89 -3.42 -6.30
N VAL A 5 -4.63 -2.33 -6.05
CA VAL A 5 -5.81 -2.37 -5.18
C VAL A 5 -6.96 -3.00 -5.95
N SER A 6 -7.52 -4.06 -5.38
CA SER A 6 -8.65 -4.80 -5.93
C SER A 6 -9.82 -4.81 -4.95
N GLU A 7 -10.83 -5.63 -5.24
CA GLU A 7 -11.97 -5.86 -4.35
C GLU A 7 -11.56 -6.52 -3.02
N HIS A 8 -10.47 -7.29 -3.03
CA HIS A 8 -10.09 -8.19 -1.93
C HIS A 8 -8.62 -8.15 -1.55
N ALA A 9 -7.83 -7.34 -2.23
CA ALA A 9 -6.40 -7.30 -2.01
C ALA A 9 -5.83 -5.91 -2.27
N ALA A 10 -4.67 -5.65 -1.67
CA ALA A 10 -3.85 -4.50 -1.96
C ALA A 10 -2.37 -4.84 -1.78
N ARG A 11 -1.52 -4.18 -2.56
CA ARG A 11 -0.07 -4.35 -2.50
C ARG A 11 0.61 -3.07 -2.09
N ILE A 12 1.53 -3.19 -1.14
CA ILE A 12 2.34 -2.06 -0.67
C ILE A 12 3.79 -2.35 -1.04
N TRP A 13 4.31 -1.58 -2.00
CA TRP A 13 5.71 -1.64 -2.39
C TRP A 13 6.55 -0.70 -1.51
N VAL A 14 7.67 -1.19 -1.00
CA VAL A 14 8.59 -0.42 -0.14
C VAL A 14 10.01 -0.58 -0.67
N ARG A 15 10.79 0.50 -0.54
CA ARG A 15 12.23 0.47 -0.76
C ARG A 15 12.94 1.13 0.42
N THR A 16 13.99 0.47 0.90
CA THR A 16 14.87 0.95 1.96
C THR A 16 16.25 1.30 1.39
N THR A 17 17.04 2.06 2.15
CA THR A 17 18.40 2.42 1.74
C THR A 17 19.39 1.28 1.99
N VAL A 18 19.11 0.43 2.97
CA VAL A 18 19.89 -0.75 3.36
C VAL A 18 18.93 -1.91 3.67
N PRO A 19 19.38 -3.18 3.61
CA PRO A 19 18.57 -4.31 4.04
C PRO A 19 18.00 -4.10 5.43
N ALA A 20 16.70 -4.30 5.57
CA ALA A 20 15.97 -4.05 6.80
C ALA A 20 14.64 -4.79 6.83
N ASP A 21 14.19 -5.11 8.03
CA ASP A 21 12.84 -5.59 8.27
C ASP A 21 11.84 -4.44 8.13
N VAL A 22 10.82 -4.69 7.32
CA VAL A 22 9.72 -3.78 7.06
C VAL A 22 8.47 -4.38 7.63
N THR A 23 7.85 -3.70 8.59
CA THR A 23 6.55 -4.09 9.14
C THR A 23 5.48 -3.18 8.59
N CYS A 24 4.39 -3.74 8.07
CA CYS A 24 3.21 -2.99 7.68
C CYS A 24 2.00 -3.47 8.47
N ALA A 25 1.33 -2.52 9.12
CA ALA A 25 0.05 -2.73 9.77
C ALA A 25 -1.06 -2.13 8.91
N LEU A 26 -2.16 -2.86 8.76
CA LEU A 26 -3.35 -2.45 8.02
C LEU A 26 -4.55 -2.40 8.98
N PHE A 27 -5.31 -1.31 8.91
CA PHE A 27 -6.46 -1.02 9.75
C PHE A 27 -7.66 -0.70 8.85
N GLU A 28 -8.79 -1.33 9.10
CA GLU A 28 -10.09 -0.95 8.52
C GLU A 28 -10.57 0.34 9.20
N ASP A 29 -10.87 1.38 8.43
CA ASP A 29 -11.27 2.68 8.98
C ASP A 29 -12.66 2.60 9.63
N GLY A 30 -12.86 3.32 10.74
CA GLY A 30 -14.13 3.32 11.47
C GLY A 30 -14.45 2.06 12.28
N THR A 31 -13.55 1.07 12.37
CA THR A 31 -13.73 -0.11 13.23
C THR A 31 -12.54 -0.34 14.17
N THR A 32 -12.81 -0.91 15.34
CA THR A 32 -11.80 -1.50 16.23
C THR A 32 -11.36 -2.89 15.74
N SER A 33 -11.49 -3.15 14.44
CA SER A 33 -11.32 -4.46 13.82
C SER A 33 -9.87 -4.95 13.90
N GLU A 34 -9.68 -6.24 13.63
CA GLU A 34 -8.39 -6.92 13.69
C GLU A 34 -7.35 -6.22 12.81
N GLN A 35 -6.24 -5.83 13.44
CA GLN A 35 -5.08 -5.28 12.74
C GLN A 35 -4.38 -6.42 11.99
N LEU A 36 -4.38 -6.36 10.65
CA LEU A 36 -3.54 -7.24 9.85
C LEU A 36 -2.12 -6.69 9.88
N THR A 37 -1.15 -7.52 10.27
CA THR A 37 0.26 -7.12 10.31
C THR A 37 1.09 -8.11 9.52
N GLN A 38 1.92 -7.58 8.63
CA GLN A 38 2.86 -8.34 7.82
C GLN A 38 4.26 -7.79 8.03
N THR A 39 5.26 -8.67 8.10
CA THR A 39 6.66 -8.29 8.18
C THR A 39 7.42 -8.97 7.05
N VAL A 40 8.15 -8.18 6.26
CA VAL A 40 8.93 -8.64 5.12
C VAL A 40 10.32 -8.00 5.18
N CYS A 41 11.36 -8.79 4.90
CA CYS A 41 12.73 -8.29 4.87
C CYS A 41 13.09 -7.78 3.46
N THR A 42 13.71 -6.61 3.40
CA THR A 42 14.35 -6.10 2.17
C THR A 42 15.77 -6.65 2.09
N THR A 43 16.23 -7.02 0.90
CA THR A 43 17.56 -7.63 0.71
C THR A 43 18.34 -6.93 -0.40
N LEU A 44 19.67 -7.06 -0.39
CA LEU A 44 20.51 -6.56 -1.48
C LEU A 44 20.15 -7.22 -2.82
N ALA A 45 19.77 -8.50 -2.80
CA ALA A 45 19.36 -9.24 -4.00
C ALA A 45 18.08 -8.68 -4.64
N SER A 46 17.22 -8.03 -3.85
CA SER A 46 16.00 -7.35 -4.31
C SER A 46 16.16 -5.83 -4.44
N ASP A 47 17.40 -5.32 -4.52
CA ASP A 47 17.70 -3.87 -4.54
C ASP A 47 17.06 -3.10 -3.38
N ASN A 48 17.05 -3.74 -2.20
CA ASN A 48 16.40 -3.26 -0.98
C ASN A 48 14.91 -2.94 -1.17
N THR A 49 14.23 -3.65 -2.08
CA THR A 49 12.79 -3.53 -2.29
C THR A 49 12.05 -4.75 -1.74
N CYS A 50 10.79 -4.54 -1.34
CA CYS A 50 9.85 -5.61 -1.05
C CYS A 50 8.42 -5.20 -1.42
N ILE A 51 7.56 -6.21 -1.60
CA ILE A 51 6.12 -6.05 -1.73
C ILE A 51 5.50 -6.70 -0.50
N ILE A 52 4.54 -6.02 0.10
CA ILE A 52 3.76 -6.53 1.21
C ILE A 52 2.34 -6.73 0.69
N ASP A 53 1.93 -7.98 0.62
CA ASP A 53 0.62 -8.41 0.12
C ASP A 53 -0.38 -8.49 1.27
N PHE A 54 -1.56 -7.89 1.06
CA PHE A 54 -2.72 -8.08 1.92
C PHE A 54 -3.85 -8.65 1.07
N ASP A 55 -4.34 -9.82 1.44
CA ASP A 55 -5.45 -10.53 0.80
C ASP A 55 -6.64 -10.66 1.75
N GLY A 56 -7.80 -11.08 1.22
CA GLY A 56 -9.00 -11.30 2.01
C GLY A 56 -9.66 -10.02 2.55
N LEU A 57 -9.35 -8.88 1.94
CA LEU A 57 -9.93 -7.59 2.32
C LEU A 57 -11.43 -7.54 1.98
N ARG A 58 -12.15 -6.70 2.71
CA ARG A 58 -13.55 -6.40 2.44
C ARG A 58 -13.65 -5.46 1.24
N LYS A 59 -14.67 -5.64 0.42
CA LYS A 59 -14.96 -4.76 -0.73
C LYS A 59 -15.40 -3.39 -0.24
N GLU A 60 -15.15 -2.36 -1.04
CA GLU A 60 -15.66 -0.99 -0.80
C GLU A 60 -15.38 -0.47 0.60
N THR A 61 -14.22 -0.82 1.12
CA THR A 61 -13.85 -0.58 2.51
C THR A 61 -12.62 0.32 2.53
N ASP A 62 -12.68 1.36 3.36
CA ASP A 62 -11.57 2.26 3.60
C ASP A 62 -10.57 1.61 4.54
N TYR A 63 -9.30 1.65 4.15
CA TYR A 63 -8.19 1.13 4.91
C TYR A 63 -7.13 2.19 5.10
N ARG A 64 -6.51 2.17 6.28
CA ARG A 64 -5.28 2.90 6.61
C ARG A 64 -4.15 1.91 6.80
N TYR A 65 -3.02 2.15 6.15
CA TYR A 65 -1.81 1.35 6.35
C TYR A 65 -0.71 2.19 6.98
N VAL A 66 0.13 1.53 7.79
CA VAL A 66 1.30 2.12 8.43
C VAL A 66 2.50 1.21 8.22
N VAL A 67 3.48 1.69 7.47
CA VAL A 67 4.76 1.01 7.19
C VAL A 67 5.82 1.56 8.15
N ARG A 68 6.55 0.64 8.81
CA ARG A 68 7.63 0.94 9.75
C ARG A 68 8.91 0.23 9.35
N VAL A 69 10.03 0.94 9.43
CA VAL A 69 11.39 0.43 9.23
C VAL A 69 12.29 1.09 10.28
N GLY A 70 12.70 0.33 11.30
CA GLY A 70 13.36 0.89 12.48
C GLY A 70 12.51 1.98 13.14
N THR A 71 13.03 3.20 13.25
CA THR A 71 12.32 4.37 13.79
C THR A 71 11.55 5.18 12.74
N SER A 72 11.69 4.84 11.45
CA SER A 72 11.01 5.55 10.36
C SER A 72 9.61 5.00 10.14
N GLU A 73 8.64 5.88 9.95
CA GLU A 73 7.24 5.54 9.71
C GLU A 73 6.68 6.29 8.50
N ARG A 74 5.86 5.60 7.69
CA ARG A 74 5.06 6.19 6.61
C ARG A 74 3.66 5.59 6.65
N GLN A 75 2.67 6.43 6.38
CA GLN A 75 1.27 6.02 6.35
C GLN A 75 0.60 6.43 5.04
N GLY A 76 -0.49 5.75 4.71
CA GLY A 76 -1.38 6.11 3.63
C GLY A 76 -2.74 5.46 3.81
N THR A 77 -3.65 5.77 2.91
CA THR A 77 -5.01 5.22 2.90
C THR A 77 -5.38 4.74 1.51
N PHE A 78 -6.33 3.81 1.43
CA PHE A 78 -6.93 3.37 0.18
C PHE A 78 -8.32 2.80 0.44
N THR A 79 -9.11 2.72 -0.62
CA THR A 79 -10.42 2.07 -0.60
C THR A 79 -10.34 0.88 -1.54
N THR A 80 -10.72 -0.31 -1.08
CA THR A 80 -10.87 -1.48 -1.95
C THR A 80 -11.99 -1.26 -2.97
N LEU A 81 -11.89 -1.95 -4.10
CA LEU A 81 -12.87 -1.80 -5.17
C LEU A 81 -14.20 -2.47 -4.82
N GLY A 82 -15.25 -2.04 -5.51
CA GLY A 82 -16.56 -2.69 -5.50
C GLY A 82 -16.65 -3.85 -6.48
N PRO A 83 -17.68 -4.70 -6.34
CA PRO A 83 -17.92 -5.79 -7.28
C PRO A 83 -18.03 -5.25 -8.71
N SER A 84 -17.20 -5.80 -9.61
CA SER A 84 -17.11 -5.46 -11.04
C SER A 84 -18.44 -5.40 -11.81
N LEU A 85 -19.52 -6.01 -11.29
CA LEU A 85 -20.86 -6.02 -11.88
C LEU A 85 -21.76 -4.85 -11.44
N THR A 86 -21.31 -3.97 -10.53
CA THR A 86 -22.09 -2.81 -10.09
C THR A 86 -21.72 -1.56 -10.89
N GLN A 87 -22.72 -0.92 -11.51
CA GLN A 87 -22.51 0.34 -12.21
C GLN A 87 -22.24 1.44 -11.18
N LYS A 88 -21.01 1.96 -11.17
CA LYS A 88 -20.57 3.03 -10.27
C LYS A 88 -19.80 4.11 -11.03
N SER A 89 -19.90 5.35 -10.55
CA SER A 89 -19.10 6.45 -11.06
C SER A 89 -17.68 6.33 -10.50
N ILE A 90 -16.69 6.22 -11.39
CA ILE A 90 -15.27 6.17 -11.03
C ILE A 90 -14.61 7.44 -11.55
N ARG A 91 -13.75 8.06 -10.73
CA ARG A 91 -12.87 9.14 -11.16
C ARG A 91 -11.44 8.61 -11.23
N ILE A 92 -10.86 8.62 -12.43
CA ILE A 92 -9.49 8.20 -12.66
C ILE A 92 -8.67 9.44 -13.00
N VAL A 93 -7.54 9.61 -12.31
CA VAL A 93 -6.52 10.61 -12.65
C VAL A 93 -5.34 9.87 -13.25
N TYR A 94 -4.88 10.33 -14.41
CA TYR A 94 -3.75 9.76 -15.14
C TYR A 94 -2.67 10.82 -15.35
N GLY A 95 -1.40 10.44 -15.17
CA GLY A 95 -0.24 11.32 -15.37
C GLY A 95 0.80 10.66 -16.26
N TYR A 96 1.39 11.43 -17.16
CA TYR A 96 2.46 11.01 -18.06
C TYR A 96 3.46 12.16 -18.27
N GLY A 97 4.70 11.85 -18.64
CA GLY A 97 5.69 12.85 -19.05
C GLY A 97 6.28 13.69 -17.91
N TYR A 98 6.27 13.17 -16.67
CA TYR A 98 6.89 13.85 -15.54
C TYR A 98 8.40 14.05 -15.79
N ASN A 99 8.83 15.30 -15.86
CA ASN A 99 10.23 15.69 -16.00
C ASN A 99 10.70 16.38 -14.72
N HIS A 100 11.68 15.79 -14.04
CA HIS A 100 12.21 16.28 -12.77
C HIS A 100 13.22 17.43 -12.91
N ARG A 101 13.46 17.94 -14.14
CA ARG A 101 14.57 18.86 -14.44
C ARG A 101 14.44 20.30 -13.92
N GLU A 102 13.47 20.62 -13.07
CA GLU A 102 13.35 21.96 -12.49
C GLU A 102 13.35 21.94 -10.96
N LYS A 103 14.55 21.79 -10.37
CA LYS A 103 14.94 22.44 -9.11
C LYS A 103 16.45 22.69 -9.15
N LYS A 104 16.85 23.86 -9.66
CA LYS A 104 18.16 24.46 -9.42
C LYS A 104 18.01 25.49 -8.30
#